data_AF-A0A935GY99-F1
#
_entry.id   AF-A0A935GY99-F1
#
_cell.length_a   1.000
_cell.length_b   1.000
_cell.length_c   1.000
_cell.angle_alpha   90.00
_cell.angle_beta   90.00
_cell.angle_gamma   90.00
#
_symmetry.space_group_name_H-M   'P 1'
#
loop_
_entity.id
_entity.type
_entity.pdbx_description
1 polymer ?
#
loop_
_entity_poly.entity_id
_entity_poly.type
_entity_poly.pdbx_seq_one_letter_code
_entity_poly.pdbx_strand_id
1 'polypeptide(L)'
;MTSLSQSQKSFGLFDNVPADYLQFGRGDAFNARKVPELLSLKKEDISRITSVAQSSIRYDERIPLKVRERMEEIANTINMVASFFDGDVQRTVTWFKASNPLLGDVSPRDMIRLGRYDRLRKFIVNAAIARRDQPHASQTVAA
;
A
#
# COMPACT_ATOMS: atom_id res chain seq x y z
N MET A 1 -26.04 8.53 38.04
CA MET A 1 -24.64 8.22 37.67
C MET A 1 -24.60 8.07 36.16
N THR A 2 -23.96 9.04 35.50
CA THR A 2 -24.07 9.30 34.06
C THR A 2 -23.30 8.27 33.25
N SER A 3 -23.99 7.50 32.41
CA SER A 3 -23.37 6.59 31.43
C SER A 3 -22.77 7.42 30.29
N LEU A 4 -21.44 7.40 30.16
CA LEU A 4 -20.74 7.96 29.01
C LEU A 4 -20.93 6.99 27.83
N SER A 5 -21.82 7.36 26.91
CA SER A 5 -21.92 6.72 25.60
C SER A 5 -20.57 6.86 24.88
N GLN A 6 -19.82 5.77 24.77
CA GLN A 6 -18.73 5.68 23.83
C GLN A 6 -19.33 5.78 22.43
N SER A 7 -19.06 6.88 21.73
CA SER A 7 -19.34 7.00 20.31
C SER A 7 -18.48 5.96 19.58
N GLN A 8 -19.08 4.81 19.25
CA GLN A 8 -18.50 3.89 18.27
C GLN A 8 -18.35 4.69 16.97
N LYS A 9 -17.11 5.03 16.61
CA LYS A 9 -16.79 5.53 15.27
C LYS A 9 -17.28 4.49 14.28
N SER A 10 -18.43 4.75 13.64
CA SER A 10 -18.92 3.89 12.57
C SER A 10 -17.93 3.98 11.41
N PHE A 11 -17.52 2.83 10.89
CA PHE A 11 -16.68 2.73 9.71
C PHE A 11 -17.27 3.53 8.55
N GLY A 12 -16.52 4.52 8.06
CA GLY A 12 -16.83 5.22 6.82
C GLY A 12 -16.36 4.40 5.63
N LEU A 13 -17.19 4.28 4.59
CA LEU A 13 -16.86 3.58 3.33
C LEU A 13 -15.52 4.02 2.73
N PHE A 14 -15.13 5.29 2.96
CA PHE A 14 -13.98 5.95 2.35
C PHE A 14 -12.74 6.00 3.25
N ASP A 15 -12.80 5.44 4.46
CA ASP A 15 -11.67 5.49 5.40
C ASP A 15 -10.44 4.71 4.92
N ASN A 16 -10.58 3.90 3.86
CA ASN A 16 -9.49 3.12 3.26
C ASN A 16 -8.78 3.82 2.09
N VAL A 17 -9.09 5.09 1.82
CA VAL A 17 -8.39 5.90 0.81
C VAL A 17 -7.23 6.65 1.49
N PRO A 18 -5.97 6.21 1.33
CA PRO A 18 -4.85 6.84 2.02
C PRO A 18 -4.46 8.18 1.38
N ALA A 19 -3.90 9.09 2.19
CA ALA A 19 -3.22 10.29 1.68
C ALA A 19 -2.05 9.92 0.75
N ASP A 20 -1.70 10.80 -0.19
CA ASP A 20 -0.60 10.55 -1.13
C ASP A 20 0.77 10.92 -0.54
N TYR A 21 1.17 10.20 0.51
CA TYR A 21 2.43 10.44 1.23
C TYR A 21 3.66 10.35 0.34
N LEU A 22 3.66 9.42 -0.62
CA LEU A 22 4.79 9.22 -1.53
C LEU A 22 4.70 10.04 -2.82
N GLN A 23 3.71 10.93 -2.93
CA GLN A 23 3.54 11.85 -4.05
C GLN A 23 3.50 11.14 -5.41
N PHE A 24 2.79 10.02 -5.48
CA PHE A 24 2.58 9.30 -6.73
C PHE A 24 1.64 10.06 -7.69
N GLY A 25 0.85 10.99 -7.17
CA GLY A 25 -0.25 11.64 -7.88
C GLY A 25 -1.51 10.79 -7.86
N ARG A 26 -2.62 11.36 -8.35
CA ARG A 26 -3.94 10.70 -8.42
C ARG A 26 -4.64 11.07 -9.72
N GLY A 27 -5.47 10.16 -10.24
CA GLY A 27 -6.23 10.39 -11.47
C GLY A 27 -5.31 10.73 -12.64
N ASP A 28 -5.56 11.84 -13.32
CA ASP A 28 -4.76 12.26 -14.48
C ASP A 28 -3.33 12.69 -14.11
N ALA A 29 -3.11 13.10 -12.85
CA ALA A 29 -1.78 13.44 -12.35
C ALA A 29 -0.97 12.23 -11.86
N PHE A 30 -1.54 11.01 -11.93
CA PHE A 30 -0.87 9.80 -11.44
C PHE A 30 0.37 9.45 -12.29
N ASN A 31 1.53 9.37 -11.65
CA ASN A 31 2.79 8.99 -12.27
C ASN A 31 3.10 7.51 -12.00
N ALA A 32 2.66 6.65 -12.92
CA ALA A 32 2.86 5.21 -12.85
C ALA A 32 4.33 4.77 -12.81
N ARG A 33 5.28 5.60 -13.28
CA ARG A 33 6.72 5.27 -13.30
C ARG A 33 7.35 5.31 -11.91
N LYS A 34 6.84 6.14 -11.00
CA LYS A 34 7.39 6.26 -9.64
C LYS A 34 7.28 4.97 -8.82
N VAL A 35 6.25 4.16 -9.07
CA VAL A 35 6.00 2.90 -8.34
C VAL A 35 7.11 1.85 -8.58
N PRO A 36 7.44 1.47 -9.82
CA PRO A 36 8.54 0.54 -10.08
C PRO A 36 9.90 1.12 -9.69
N GLU A 37 10.10 2.44 -9.80
CA GLU A 37 11.34 3.08 -9.36
C GLU A 37 11.55 2.91 -7.84
N LEU A 38 10.52 3.22 -7.03
CA LEU A 38 10.57 3.09 -5.58
C LEU A 38 10.88 1.66 -5.12
N LEU A 39 10.22 0.68 -5.74
CA LEU A 39 10.36 -0.73 -5.38
C LEU A 39 11.48 -1.44 -6.16
N SER A 40 12.16 -0.75 -7.07
CA SER A 40 13.16 -1.33 -7.98
C SER A 40 12.60 -2.57 -8.72
N LEU A 41 11.40 -2.44 -9.28
CA LEU A 41 10.75 -3.46 -10.11
C LEU A 41 11.27 -3.34 -11.54
N LYS A 42 11.57 -4.49 -12.15
CA LYS A 42 11.98 -4.56 -13.55
C LYS A 42 10.78 -4.80 -14.46
N LYS A 43 10.96 -4.64 -15.78
CA LYS A 43 9.87 -4.88 -16.75
C LYS A 43 9.32 -6.30 -16.69
N GLU A 44 10.16 -7.29 -16.34
CA GLU A 44 9.75 -8.68 -16.15
C GLU A 44 8.76 -8.81 -14.98
N ASP A 45 8.99 -8.08 -13.89
CA ASP A 45 8.11 -8.06 -12.72
C ASP A 45 6.77 -7.42 -13.07
N ILE A 46 6.81 -6.28 -13.77
CA ILE A 46 5.61 -5.57 -14.23
C ILE A 46 4.81 -6.45 -15.19
N SER A 47 5.48 -7.13 -16.12
CA SER A 47 4.84 -8.08 -17.03
C SER A 47 4.08 -9.18 -16.28
N ARG A 48 4.69 -9.73 -15.21
CA ARG A 48 4.10 -10.79 -14.40
C ARG A 48 2.86 -10.31 -13.63
N ILE A 49 2.87 -9.10 -13.07
CA ILE A 49 1.74 -8.57 -12.27
C ILE A 49 0.61 -7.98 -13.13
N THR A 50 0.86 -7.63 -14.39
CA THR A 50 -0.15 -7.04 -15.29
C THR A 50 -0.61 -7.97 -16.40
N SER A 51 0.08 -9.09 -16.62
CA SER A 51 -0.09 -9.99 -17.78
C SER A 51 0.06 -9.27 -19.12
N VAL A 52 0.90 -8.23 -19.18
CA VAL A 52 1.24 -7.49 -20.41
C VAL A 52 2.64 -7.90 -20.85
N ALA A 53 2.84 -8.12 -22.15
CA ALA A 53 4.16 -8.47 -22.67
C ALA A 53 5.21 -7.40 -22.32
N GLN A 54 6.42 -7.83 -21.94
CA GLN A 54 7.50 -6.92 -21.52
C GLN A 54 7.82 -5.82 -22.54
N SER A 55 7.77 -6.17 -23.83
CA SER A 55 7.98 -5.24 -24.96
C SER A 55 6.91 -4.15 -25.05
N SER A 56 5.71 -4.40 -24.53
CA SER A 56 4.60 -3.45 -24.53
C SER A 56 4.58 -2.51 -23.33
N ILE A 57 5.41 -2.78 -22.31
CA ILE A 57 5.47 -1.97 -21.09
C ILE A 57 6.13 -0.63 -21.36
N ARG A 58 5.36 0.44 -21.11
CA ARG A 58 5.72 1.85 -21.25
C ARG A 58 4.95 2.68 -20.22
N TYR A 59 5.41 3.91 -19.99
CA TYR A 59 4.86 4.85 -19.00
C TYR A 59 4.57 6.24 -19.59
N ASP A 60 4.53 6.33 -20.92
CA ASP A 60 4.12 7.52 -21.65
C ASP A 60 2.59 7.53 -21.85
N GLU A 61 2.09 8.47 -22.65
CA GLU A 61 0.66 8.61 -22.98
C GLU A 61 0.01 7.35 -23.58
N ARG A 62 0.82 6.41 -24.08
CA ARG A 62 0.36 5.12 -24.64
C ARG A 62 0.50 3.96 -23.66
N ILE A 63 0.64 4.24 -22.36
CA ILE A 63 0.65 3.22 -21.30
C ILE A 63 -0.56 2.27 -21.46
N PRO A 64 -0.34 0.94 -21.51
CA PRO A 64 -1.45 0.00 -21.50
C PRO A 64 -2.28 0.17 -20.23
N LEU A 65 -3.62 0.20 -20.36
CA LEU A 65 -4.53 0.44 -19.25
C LEU A 65 -4.25 -0.47 -18.04
N LYS A 66 -4.04 -1.77 -18.28
CA LYS A 66 -3.70 -2.76 -17.23
C LYS A 66 -2.42 -2.41 -16.45
N VAL A 67 -1.44 -1.78 -17.10
CA VAL A 67 -0.22 -1.34 -16.42
C VAL A 67 -0.54 -0.13 -15.55
N ARG A 68 -1.27 0.86 -16.08
CA ARG A 68 -1.68 2.05 -15.32
C ARG A 68 -2.48 1.67 -14.07
N GLU A 69 -3.54 0.89 -14.24
CA GLU A 69 -4.42 0.44 -13.15
C GLU A 69 -3.64 -0.33 -12.08
N ARG A 70 -2.80 -1.30 -12.47
CA ARG A 70 -2.01 -2.07 -11.52
C ARG A 70 -1.00 -1.21 -10.76
N MET A 71 -0.37 -0.23 -11.42
CA MET A 71 0.53 0.71 -10.73
C MET A 71 -0.24 1.58 -9.74
N GLU A 72 -1.44 2.03 -10.09
CA GLU A 72 -2.29 2.84 -9.21
C GLU A 72 -2.75 2.04 -7.98
N GLU A 73 -3.16 0.79 -8.17
CA GLU A 73 -3.48 -0.13 -7.07
C GLU A 73 -2.29 -0.29 -6.11
N ILE A 74 -1.09 -0.54 -6.66
CA ILE A 74 0.12 -0.72 -5.85
C ILE A 74 0.50 0.58 -5.15
N ALA A 75 0.42 1.73 -5.82
CA ALA A 75 0.66 3.05 -5.23
C ALA A 75 -0.26 3.30 -4.03
N ASN A 76 -1.56 3.02 -4.18
CA ASN A 76 -2.52 3.13 -3.10
C ASN A 76 -2.17 2.21 -1.92
N THR A 77 -1.74 0.98 -2.20
CA THR A 77 -1.31 0.04 -1.15
C THR A 77 -0.05 0.54 -0.42
N ILE A 78 0.91 1.13 -1.14
CA ILE A 78 2.12 1.70 -0.52
C ILE A 78 1.74 2.90 0.36
N ASN A 79 0.89 3.80 -0.12
CA ASN A 79 0.40 4.93 0.67
C ASN A 79 -0.40 4.49 1.91
N MET A 80 -1.12 3.37 1.82
CA MET A 80 -1.78 2.76 2.98
C MET A 80 -0.78 2.29 4.02
N VAL A 81 0.30 1.61 3.61
CA VAL A 81 1.39 1.23 4.52
C VAL A 81 2.06 2.46 5.12
N ALA A 82 2.27 3.53 4.34
CA ALA A 82 2.86 4.76 4.85
C ALA A 82 2.05 5.38 5.99
N SER A 83 0.72 5.23 5.99
CA SER A 83 -0.13 5.68 7.10
C SER A 83 0.09 4.93 8.42
N PHE A 84 0.73 3.74 8.40
CA PHE A 84 1.16 3.06 9.62
C PHE A 84 2.44 3.62 10.20
N PHE A 85 3.20 4.36 9.38
CA PHE A 85 4.44 5.00 9.76
C PHE A 85 4.30 6.52 9.79
N ASP A 86 3.07 7.03 9.99
CA ASP A 86 2.76 8.46 10.03
C ASP A 86 3.28 9.25 8.82
N GLY A 87 3.30 8.60 7.66
CA GLY A 87 3.79 9.17 6.40
C GLY A 87 5.31 9.05 6.19
N ASP A 88 6.05 8.39 7.07
CA ASP A 88 7.51 8.20 6.92
C ASP A 88 7.82 7.30 5.71
N VAL A 89 8.32 7.94 4.66
CA VAL A 89 8.67 7.30 3.38
C VAL A 89 9.80 6.28 3.57
N GLN A 90 10.81 6.56 4.38
CA GLN A 90 11.96 5.68 4.55
C GLN A 90 11.58 4.40 5.30
N ARG A 91 10.78 4.52 6.36
CA ARG A 91 10.22 3.35 7.06
C ARG A 91 9.34 2.52 6.14
N THR A 92 8.50 3.18 5.34
CA THR A 92 7.65 2.51 4.35
C THR A 92 8.48 1.68 3.36
N VAL A 93 9.48 2.30 2.73
CA VAL A 93 10.36 1.61 1.77
C VAL A 93 11.13 0.48 2.44
N THR A 94 11.61 0.68 3.67
CA THR A 94 12.31 -0.34 4.44
C THR A 94 11.41 -1.54 4.72
N TRP A 95 10.16 -1.31 5.12
CA TRP A 95 9.19 -2.36 5.37
C TRP A 95 8.88 -3.18 4.12
N PHE A 96 8.80 -2.55 2.94
CA PHE A 96 8.62 -3.28 1.68
C PHE A 96 9.81 -4.18 1.32
N LYS A 97 11.02 -3.84 1.76
CA LYS A 97 12.26 -4.59 1.48
C LYS A 97 12.57 -5.65 2.53
N ALA A 98 12.12 -5.48 3.76
CA ALA A 98 12.37 -6.40 4.85
C ALA A 98 11.61 -7.72 4.65
N SER A 99 12.26 -8.84 4.98
CA SER A 99 11.56 -10.13 5.04
C SER A 99 10.53 -10.11 6.16
N ASN A 100 9.37 -10.74 5.92
CA ASN A 100 8.26 -10.74 6.85
C ASN A 100 7.78 -12.18 7.13
N PRO A 101 7.94 -12.70 8.37
CA PRO A 101 7.48 -14.03 8.74
C PRO A 101 5.98 -14.25 8.52
N LEU A 102 5.15 -13.21 8.66
CA LEU A 102 3.71 -13.29 8.43
C LEU A 102 3.34 -13.45 6.95
N LEU A 103 4.32 -13.25 6.05
CA LEU A 103 4.19 -13.50 4.61
C LEU A 103 4.95 -14.77 4.17
N GLY A 104 5.37 -15.61 5.14
CA GLY A 104 6.16 -16.81 4.88
C GLY A 104 7.63 -16.50 4.59
N ASP A 105 8.21 -15.58 5.35
CA ASP A 105 9.61 -15.14 5.22
C ASP A 105 9.97 -14.56 3.84
N VAL A 106 8.99 -13.90 3.21
CA VAL A 106 9.15 -13.18 1.94
C VAL A 106 8.89 -11.70 2.17
N SER A 107 9.67 -10.83 1.52
CA SER A 107 9.44 -9.39 1.59
C SER A 107 8.16 -8.99 0.83
N PRO A 108 7.44 -7.93 1.25
CA PRO A 108 6.31 -7.40 0.47
C PRO A 108 6.67 -7.05 -0.98
N ARG A 109 7.88 -6.54 -1.21
CA ARG A 109 8.40 -6.29 -2.57
C ARG A 109 8.52 -7.56 -3.38
N ASP A 110 9.06 -8.63 -2.81
CA ASP A 110 9.22 -9.89 -3.54
C ASP A 110 7.88 -10.59 -3.76
N MET A 111 6.90 -10.42 -2.86
CA MET A 111 5.51 -10.81 -3.12
C MET A 111 4.96 -10.13 -4.38
N ILE A 112 5.23 -8.84 -4.59
CA ILE A 112 4.84 -8.13 -5.82
C ILE A 112 5.58 -8.73 -7.03
N ARG A 113 6.91 -8.89 -6.97
CA ARG A 113 7.71 -9.45 -8.08
C ARG A 113 7.28 -10.84 -8.50
N LEU A 114 6.85 -11.66 -7.55
CA LEU A 114 6.39 -13.03 -7.78
C LEU A 114 4.93 -13.11 -8.24
N GLY A 115 4.25 -11.99 -8.51
CA GLY A 115 2.85 -12.01 -8.96
C GLY A 115 1.82 -12.16 -7.83
N ARG A 116 2.24 -12.09 -6.56
CA ARG A 116 1.39 -12.35 -5.38
C ARG A 116 0.82 -11.07 -4.77
N TYR A 117 0.66 -10.03 -5.58
CA TYR A 117 0.19 -8.72 -5.12
C TYR A 117 -1.20 -8.77 -4.47
N ASP A 118 -2.16 -9.52 -5.03
CA ASP A 118 -3.52 -9.54 -4.49
C ASP A 118 -3.56 -10.13 -3.06
N ARG A 119 -2.68 -11.12 -2.78
CA ARG A 119 -2.50 -11.68 -1.43
C ARG A 119 -1.88 -10.66 -0.49
N LEU A 120 -0.86 -9.93 -0.94
CA LEU A 120 -0.24 -8.86 -0.15
C LEU A 120 -1.24 -7.75 0.18
N ARG A 121 -2.04 -7.30 -0.81
CA ARG A 121 -3.06 -6.27 -0.62
C ARG A 121 -4.08 -6.69 0.44
N LYS A 122 -4.59 -7.92 0.36
CA LYS A 122 -5.52 -8.47 1.36
C LYS A 122 -4.91 -8.49 2.76
N PHE A 123 -3.65 -8.90 2.88
CA PHE A 123 -2.93 -8.86 4.15
C PHE A 123 -2.86 -7.45 4.76
N ILE A 124 -2.47 -6.45 3.95
CA ILE A 124 -2.36 -5.05 4.39
C ILE A 124 -3.72 -4.46 4.78
N VAL A 125 -4.76 -4.69 3.97
CA VAL A 125 -6.12 -4.20 4.25
C VAL A 125 -6.65 -4.82 5.56
N ASN A 126 -6.46 -6.12 5.77
CA ASN A 126 -6.88 -6.78 7.00
C ASN A 126 -6.14 -6.21 8.22
N ALA A 127 -4.84 -5.93 8.09
CA ALA A 127 -4.06 -5.28 9.16
C ALA A 127 -4.55 -3.85 9.43
N ALA A 128 -4.96 -3.10 8.40
CA ALA A 128 -5.50 -1.75 8.54
C ALA A 128 -6.85 -1.73 9.26
N ILE A 129 -7.71 -2.70 8.96
CA ILE A 129 -8.97 -2.91 9.68
C ILE A 129 -8.68 -3.26 11.14
N ALA A 130 -7.83 -4.27 11.39
CA ALA A 130 -7.51 -4.72 12.75
C ALA A 130 -6.87 -3.65 13.64
N ARG A 131 -6.01 -2.78 13.11
CA ARG A 131 -5.40 -1.66 13.88
C ARG A 131 -6.45 -0.70 14.42
N ARG A 132 -7.53 -0.48 13.68
CA ARG A 132 -8.58 0.49 14.03
C ARG A 132 -9.52 -0.06 15.10
N ASP A 133 -9.69 -1.38 15.16
CA ASP A 133 -10.49 -2.07 16.17
C ASP A 133 -9.77 -2.19 17.52
N GLN A 134 -8.47 -1.87 17.59
CA GLN A 134 -7.73 -1.79 18.84
C GLN A 134 -7.92 -0.40 19.48
N PRO A 135 -8.53 -0.29 20.67
CA PRO A 135 -8.55 0.97 21.40
C PRO A 135 -7.11 1.37 21.71
N HIS A 136 -6.71 2.58 21.33
CA HIS A 136 -5.44 3.16 21.72
C HIS A 136 -5.34 3.10 23.25
N ALA A 137 -4.52 2.21 23.79
CA ALA A 137 -4.10 2.29 25.18
C ALA A 137 -3.31 3.59 25.30
N SER A 138 -3.98 4.64 25.77
CA SER A 138 -3.35 5.89 26.17
C SER A 138 -2.17 5.55 27.05
N GLN A 139 -0.97 5.89 26.60
CA GLN A 139 0.20 5.94 27.46
C GLN A 139 -0.05 7.06 28.48
N THR A 140 -0.70 6.72 29.60
CA THR A 140 -0.60 7.52 30.82
C THR A 140 0.81 7.31 31.34
N VAL A 141 1.74 8.18 30.95
CA VAL A 141 2.95 8.37 31.73
C VAL A 141 2.51 9.11 32.98
N ALA A 142 2.31 8.37 34.07
CA ALA A 142 2.13 8.96 35.39
C ALA A 142 3.46 9.62 35.77
N ALA A 143 3.42 10.94 35.96
CA ALA A 143 4.48 11.74 36.57
C ALA A 143 4.43 11.58 38.10
#